data_AF-A0A7W0Y4A2-F1
#
_entry.id   AF-A0A7W0Y4A2-F1
#
_cell.length_a   1.000
_cell.length_b   1.000
_cell.length_c   1.000
_cell.angle_alpha   90.00
_cell.angle_beta   90.00
_cell.angle_gamma   90.00
#
_symmetry.space_group_name_H-M   'P 1'
#
loop_
_entity.id
_entity.type
_entity.pdbx_description
1 polymer ?
#
loop_
_entity_poly.entity_id
_entity_poly.type
_entity_poly.pdbx_seq_one_letter_code
_entity_poly.pdbx_strand_id
1 'polypeptide(L)'
;MSNRPDLADLRVLGASTTEVWAGANEPASRGLVAWAGRAIGDDRALAVRAAFAACKLVTDTYPAAPADAAPKSYIDTMLRMVQAWLDDPTRERQEAAMKTLDITRQQHAWHGREDLPYAWILEAVDHACLTVWSGSDLSIYITPAPPRTCAARAAGCVFRALVASGTPEADAAAAVVAAVADETSN
;
A
#
# COMPACT_ATOMS: atom_id res chain seq x y z
N MET A 1 -20.66 -1.47 7.91
CA MET A 1 -21.10 -0.96 6.59
C MET A 1 -20.19 -1.59 5.54
N SER A 2 -20.61 -2.69 4.91
CA SER A 2 -19.80 -3.48 3.99
C SER A 2 -20.46 -3.50 2.62
N ASN A 3 -20.27 -2.43 1.85
CA ASN A 3 -20.46 -2.52 0.40
C ASN A 3 -19.08 -2.39 -0.22
N ARG A 4 -18.68 -3.41 -0.97
CA ARG A 4 -17.52 -3.39 -1.86
C ARG A 4 -17.86 -2.42 -3.01
N PRO A 5 -17.22 -1.25 -3.10
CA PRO A 5 -17.54 -0.26 -4.12
C PRO A 5 -17.08 -0.76 -5.48
N ASP A 6 -17.80 -0.40 -6.52
CA ASP A 6 -17.31 -0.53 -7.89
C ASP A 6 -16.47 0.69 -8.31
N LEU A 7 -15.94 0.67 -9.53
CA LEU A 7 -15.11 1.77 -10.04
C LEU A 7 -15.87 3.12 -10.11
N ALA A 8 -17.17 3.10 -10.40
CA ALA A 8 -17.96 4.33 -10.47
C ALA A 8 -18.14 4.93 -9.07
N ASP A 9 -18.46 4.11 -8.07
CA ASP A 9 -18.53 4.51 -6.67
C ASP A 9 -17.21 5.13 -6.19
N LEU A 10 -16.08 4.50 -6.52
CA LEU A 10 -14.75 5.00 -6.19
C LEU A 10 -14.49 6.37 -6.83
N ARG A 11 -14.82 6.56 -8.11
CA ARG A 11 -14.65 7.87 -8.76
C ARG A 11 -15.50 8.96 -8.12
N VAL A 12 -16.75 8.67 -7.77
CA VAL A 12 -17.62 9.61 -7.06
C VAL A 12 -17.02 9.99 -5.71
N LEU A 13 -16.59 9.00 -4.94
CA LEU A 13 -15.96 9.22 -3.63
C LEU A 13 -14.69 10.06 -3.76
N GLY A 14 -13.81 9.73 -4.70
CA GLY A 14 -12.55 10.45 -4.88
C GLY A 14 -12.68 11.83 -5.53
N ALA A 15 -13.76 12.11 -6.25
CA ALA A 15 -14.09 13.47 -6.68
C ALA A 15 -14.50 14.37 -5.50
N SER A 16 -15.10 13.78 -4.47
CA SER A 16 -15.55 14.50 -3.27
C SER A 16 -14.50 14.62 -2.16
N THR A 17 -13.42 13.85 -2.22
CA THR A 17 -12.39 13.87 -1.17
C THR A 17 -11.40 15.02 -1.39
N THR A 18 -11.06 15.70 -0.31
CA THR A 18 -10.02 16.75 -0.27
C THR A 18 -8.65 16.21 0.13
N GLU A 19 -8.56 14.93 0.51
CA GLU A 19 -7.29 14.28 0.79
C GLU A 19 -6.45 14.18 -0.48
N VAL A 20 -5.43 15.04 -0.55
CA VAL A 20 -4.42 15.00 -1.61
C VAL A 20 -3.36 13.99 -1.19
N TRP A 21 -3.35 12.85 -1.87
CA TRP A 21 -2.27 11.89 -1.85
C TRP A 21 -1.41 12.17 -3.10
N ALA A 22 -0.12 12.47 -2.93
CA ALA A 22 0.69 12.79 -4.10
C ALA A 22 0.84 11.55 -4.99
N GLY A 23 0.63 11.74 -6.29
CA GLY A 23 0.55 10.65 -7.28
C GLY A 23 -0.88 10.19 -7.63
N ALA A 24 -1.87 10.34 -6.74
CA ALA A 24 -3.29 10.05 -7.05
C ALA A 24 -4.09 11.31 -7.39
N ASN A 25 -3.71 11.95 -8.49
CA ASN A 25 -4.50 13.05 -9.03
C ASN A 25 -5.79 12.57 -9.74
N GLU A 26 -5.94 11.26 -9.92
CA GLU A 26 -7.11 10.64 -10.52
C GLU A 26 -8.21 10.32 -9.47
N PRO A 27 -9.49 10.59 -9.76
CA PRO A 27 -10.60 10.34 -8.83
C PRO A 27 -10.69 8.89 -8.34
N ALA A 28 -10.46 7.89 -9.19
CA ALA A 28 -10.56 6.48 -8.79
C ALA A 28 -9.56 6.12 -7.68
N SER A 29 -8.29 6.52 -7.83
CA SER A 29 -7.25 6.26 -6.84
C SER A 29 -7.54 6.95 -5.51
N ARG A 30 -7.99 8.22 -5.54
CA ARG A 30 -8.41 8.93 -4.33
C ARG A 30 -9.57 8.26 -3.63
N GLY A 31 -10.56 7.83 -4.40
CA GLY A 31 -11.71 7.10 -3.90
C GLY A 31 -11.32 5.79 -3.23
N LEU A 32 -10.43 5.03 -3.87
CA LEU A 32 -9.94 3.76 -3.35
C LEU A 32 -9.22 3.93 -2.02
N VAL A 33 -8.31 4.91 -1.92
CA VAL A 33 -7.61 5.22 -0.67
C VAL A 33 -8.61 5.66 0.41
N ALA A 34 -9.54 6.55 0.09
CA ALA A 34 -10.54 7.03 1.04
C ALA A 34 -11.46 5.91 1.53
N TRP A 35 -11.92 5.03 0.63
CA TRP A 35 -12.73 3.87 0.99
C TRP A 35 -11.93 2.87 1.82
N ALA A 36 -10.72 2.49 1.38
CA ALA A 36 -9.89 1.52 2.08
C ALA A 36 -9.57 1.98 3.51
N GLY A 37 -9.24 3.26 3.69
CA GLY A 37 -9.00 3.82 5.03
C GLY A 37 -10.22 3.73 5.96
N ARG A 38 -11.44 3.92 5.42
CA ARG A 38 -12.69 3.74 6.17
C ARG A 38 -13.01 2.28 6.45
N ALA A 39 -12.76 1.39 5.49
CA ALA A 39 -13.03 -0.03 5.61
C ALA A 39 -12.12 -0.72 6.62
N ILE A 40 -10.85 -0.28 6.70
CA ILE A 40 -9.85 -0.82 7.63
C ILE A 40 -10.10 -0.29 9.06
N GLY A 41 -10.42 0.99 9.24
CA GLY A 41 -10.54 1.56 10.58
C GLY A 41 -9.18 1.57 11.32
N ASP A 42 -9.18 1.68 12.66
CA ASP A 42 -7.94 1.94 13.43
C ASP A 42 -7.21 0.67 13.94
N ASP A 43 -7.67 -0.52 13.59
CA ASP A 43 -6.98 -1.77 13.96
C ASP A 43 -5.70 -1.94 13.12
N ARG A 44 -4.54 -1.87 13.80
CA ARG A 44 -3.24 -2.01 13.15
C ARG A 44 -3.02 -3.40 12.55
N ALA A 45 -3.43 -4.47 13.21
CA ALA A 45 -3.24 -5.82 12.68
C ALA A 45 -4.06 -6.03 11.40
N LEU A 46 -5.30 -5.55 11.41
CA LEU A 46 -6.19 -5.52 10.24
C LEU A 46 -5.59 -4.68 9.10
N ALA A 47 -5.06 -3.49 9.42
CA ALA A 47 -4.39 -2.62 8.45
C ALA A 47 -3.17 -3.30 7.80
N VAL A 48 -2.32 -3.97 8.59
CA VAL A 48 -1.16 -4.69 8.06
C VAL A 48 -1.60 -5.85 7.17
N ARG A 49 -2.61 -6.62 7.57
CA ARG A 49 -3.14 -7.72 6.73
C ARG A 49 -3.67 -7.20 5.39
N ALA A 50 -4.49 -6.15 5.40
CA ALA A 50 -5.04 -5.55 4.18
C ALA A 50 -3.93 -5.02 3.25
N ALA A 51 -2.95 -4.31 3.80
CA ALA A 51 -1.80 -3.81 3.01
C ALA A 51 -0.98 -4.95 2.41
N PHE A 52 -0.72 -5.99 3.19
CA PHE A 52 0.05 -7.16 2.78
C PHE A 52 -0.68 -7.98 1.70
N ALA A 53 -1.99 -8.21 1.87
CA ALA A 53 -2.83 -8.88 0.88
C ALA A 53 -2.86 -8.10 -0.45
N ALA A 54 -3.00 -6.78 -0.41
CA ALA A 54 -2.93 -5.94 -1.60
C ALA A 54 -1.56 -6.06 -2.30
N CYS A 55 -0.44 -5.99 -1.55
CA CYS A 55 0.90 -6.07 -2.14
C CYS A 55 1.16 -7.39 -2.89
N LYS A 56 0.55 -8.50 -2.45
CA LYS A 56 0.68 -9.79 -3.13
C LYS A 56 0.13 -9.79 -4.55
N LEU A 57 -0.78 -8.89 -4.90
CA LEU A 57 -1.36 -8.80 -6.25
C LEU A 57 -0.34 -8.41 -7.32
N VAL A 58 0.75 -7.73 -6.95
CA VAL A 58 1.66 -7.09 -7.91
C VAL A 58 3.14 -7.42 -7.69
N THR A 59 3.52 -7.95 -6.53
CA THR A 59 4.94 -8.11 -6.18
C THR A 59 5.66 -9.22 -6.95
N ASP A 60 4.93 -10.20 -7.49
CA ASP A 60 5.48 -11.25 -8.35
C ASP A 60 5.74 -10.77 -9.79
N THR A 61 5.13 -9.66 -10.21
CA THR A 61 5.34 -9.07 -11.55
C THR A 61 6.48 -8.05 -11.56
N TYR A 62 7.15 -7.85 -10.42
CA TYR A 62 8.25 -6.91 -10.31
C TYR A 62 9.42 -7.33 -11.22
N PRO A 63 9.88 -6.46 -12.14
CA PRO A 63 10.91 -6.82 -13.10
C PRO A 63 12.25 -7.09 -12.41
N ALA A 64 13.10 -7.88 -13.06
CA ALA A 64 14.48 -8.08 -12.62
C ALA A 64 15.25 -6.75 -12.69
N ALA A 65 15.36 -6.07 -11.55
CA ALA A 65 16.17 -4.88 -11.25
C ALA A 65 16.35 -3.90 -12.43
N PRO A 66 15.38 -3.00 -12.67
CA PRO A 66 15.64 -1.79 -13.45
C PRO A 66 16.91 -1.11 -12.91
N ALA A 67 17.77 -0.56 -13.78
CA ALA A 67 19.10 -0.05 -13.42
C ALA A 67 19.10 0.98 -12.25
N ASP A 68 17.97 1.65 -12.04
CA ASP A 68 17.77 2.68 -11.00
C ASP A 68 16.81 2.26 -9.87
N ALA A 69 16.38 1.00 -9.82
CA ALA A 69 15.37 0.53 -8.88
C ALA A 69 15.93 -0.48 -7.87
N ALA A 70 15.22 -0.65 -6.75
CA ALA A 70 15.61 -1.62 -5.73
C ALA A 70 15.55 -3.06 -6.31
N PRO A 71 16.47 -3.96 -5.91
CA PRO A 71 16.43 -5.35 -6.35
C PRO A 71 15.18 -6.04 -5.78
N LYS A 72 14.68 -7.08 -6.45
CA LYS A 72 13.56 -7.91 -5.96
C LYS A 72 13.76 -8.41 -4.52
N SER A 73 15.00 -8.70 -4.15
CA SER A 73 15.35 -9.11 -2.78
C SER A 73 15.01 -8.07 -1.70
N TYR A 74 14.94 -6.78 -2.05
CA TYR A 74 14.44 -5.74 -1.16
C TYR A 74 12.95 -5.95 -0.85
N ILE A 75 12.13 -6.13 -1.90
CA ILE A 75 10.70 -6.42 -1.76
C ILE A 75 10.48 -7.69 -0.96
N ASP A 76 11.20 -8.76 -1.29
CA ASP A 76 11.07 -10.06 -0.60
C ASP A 76 11.45 -9.96 0.88
N THR A 77 12.42 -9.12 1.22
CA THR A 77 12.83 -8.90 2.60
C THR A 77 11.77 -8.13 3.37
N MET A 78 11.23 -7.06 2.80
CA MET A 78 10.17 -6.25 3.40
C MET A 78 8.91 -7.08 3.65
N LEU A 79 8.43 -7.81 2.65
CA LEU A 79 7.24 -8.66 2.77
C LEU A 79 7.43 -9.78 3.80
N ARG A 80 8.64 -10.34 3.90
CA ARG A 80 8.96 -11.35 4.92
C ARG A 80 8.92 -10.76 6.33
N MET A 81 9.38 -9.53 6.54
CA MET A 81 9.29 -8.89 7.86
C MET A 81 7.86 -8.52 8.22
N VAL A 82 7.06 -8.08 7.24
CA VAL A 82 5.62 -7.86 7.42
C VAL A 82 4.91 -9.16 7.83
N GLN A 83 5.16 -10.26 7.11
CA GLN A 83 4.62 -11.57 7.46
C GLN A 83 5.08 -12.03 8.84
N ALA A 84 6.37 -11.90 9.16
CA ALA A 84 6.90 -12.28 10.46
C ALA A 84 6.22 -11.52 11.59
N TRP A 85 5.92 -10.23 11.42
CA TRP A 85 5.16 -9.46 12.41
C TRP A 85 3.70 -9.91 12.50
N LEU A 86 3.05 -10.24 11.37
CA LEU A 86 1.69 -10.79 11.37
C LEU A 86 1.59 -12.12 12.13
N ASP A 87 2.61 -12.99 11.99
CA ASP A 87 2.65 -14.28 12.66
C ASP A 87 2.83 -14.16 14.18
N ASP A 88 3.49 -13.09 14.65
CA ASP A 88 3.82 -12.86 16.06
C ASP A 88 4.12 -11.36 16.28
N PRO A 89 3.14 -10.53 16.67
CA PRO A 89 3.26 -9.07 16.64
C PRO A 89 4.04 -8.50 17.84
N THR A 90 5.32 -8.84 17.94
CA THR A 90 6.23 -8.37 18.99
C THR A 90 6.91 -7.05 18.61
N ARG A 91 7.37 -6.31 19.61
CA ARG A 91 8.17 -5.10 19.42
C ARG A 91 9.45 -5.37 18.61
N GLU A 92 10.12 -6.49 18.87
CA GLU A 92 11.35 -6.87 18.16
C GLU A 92 11.12 -7.04 16.67
N ARG A 93 10.05 -7.76 16.27
CA ARG A 93 9.70 -7.94 14.86
C ARG A 93 9.20 -6.66 14.21
N GLN A 94 8.55 -5.80 15.00
CA GLN A 94 8.17 -4.46 14.56
C GLN A 94 9.40 -3.59 14.26
N GLU A 95 10.42 -3.61 15.13
CA GLU A 95 11.70 -2.94 14.91
C GLU A 95 12.47 -3.54 13.72
N ALA A 96 12.40 -4.86 13.52
CA ALA A 96 13.01 -5.52 12.38
C ALA A 96 12.39 -5.05 11.06
N ALA A 97 11.06 -4.98 10.96
CA ALA A 97 10.37 -4.42 9.80
C ALA A 97 10.72 -2.95 9.57
N MET A 98 10.79 -2.15 10.64
CA MET A 98 11.21 -0.75 10.54
C MET A 98 12.63 -0.60 9.96
N LYS A 99 13.56 -1.46 10.36
CA LYS A 99 14.96 -1.40 9.91
C LYS A 99 15.17 -1.84 8.46
N THR A 100 14.21 -2.52 7.85
CA THR A 100 14.31 -2.91 6.43
C THR A 100 13.98 -1.77 5.47
N LEU A 101 13.28 -0.74 5.94
CA LEU A 101 12.96 0.44 5.12
C LEU A 101 14.23 1.25 4.84
N ASP A 102 14.60 1.36 3.56
CA ASP A 102 15.69 2.23 3.14
C ASP A 102 15.16 3.63 2.80
N ILE A 103 15.22 4.52 3.80
CA ILE A 103 14.75 5.91 3.66
C ILE A 103 15.54 6.73 2.64
N THR A 104 16.77 6.31 2.29
CA THR A 104 17.61 7.02 1.31
C THR A 104 17.22 6.69 -0.12
N ARG A 105 16.44 5.62 -0.32
CA ARG A 105 15.91 5.16 -1.60
C ARG A 105 14.55 5.71 -1.96
N GLN A 106 14.08 6.74 -1.26
CA GLN A 106 12.88 7.50 -1.56
C GLN A 106 12.98 8.27 -2.89
N GLN A 107 13.26 7.56 -4.00
CA GLN A 107 12.83 7.93 -5.33
C GLN A 107 11.37 7.51 -5.46
N HIS A 108 10.51 8.25 -4.77
CA HIS A 108 9.06 8.10 -4.88
C HIS A 108 8.68 8.17 -6.38
N ALA A 109 7.78 7.31 -6.84
CA ALA A 109 6.97 7.57 -8.03
C ALA A 109 6.36 9.00 -8.01
N TRP A 110 6.26 9.60 -6.81
CA TRP A 110 5.75 10.95 -6.56
C TRP A 110 6.72 12.05 -6.97
N HIS A 111 8.01 11.74 -7.18
CA HIS A 111 9.04 12.71 -7.54
C HIS A 111 9.21 12.88 -9.06
N GLY A 112 8.20 12.47 -9.85
CA GLY A 112 8.13 12.81 -11.28
C GLY A 112 8.86 11.84 -12.20
N ARG A 113 9.15 10.63 -11.74
CA ARG A 113 9.41 9.51 -12.67
C ARG A 113 8.07 9.08 -13.25
N GLU A 114 8.09 8.65 -14.51
CA GLU A 114 6.94 8.21 -15.31
C GLU A 114 6.01 7.25 -14.52
N ASP A 115 4.76 7.09 -14.97
CA ASP A 115 3.76 6.17 -14.39
C ASP A 115 4.17 4.68 -14.57
N LEU A 116 5.25 4.29 -13.89
CA LEU A 116 5.96 3.04 -14.08
C LEU A 116 5.46 2.00 -13.08
N PRO A 117 5.04 0.80 -13.54
CA PRO A 117 4.52 -0.24 -12.67
C PRO A 117 5.43 -0.58 -11.49
N TYR A 118 6.73 -0.73 -11.74
CA TYR A 118 7.68 -1.12 -10.72
C TYR A 118 7.83 -0.05 -9.62
N ALA A 119 7.68 1.23 -9.96
CA ALA A 119 7.78 2.32 -8.97
C ALA A 119 6.61 2.25 -7.99
N TRP A 120 5.40 2.03 -8.49
CA TRP A 120 4.21 1.82 -7.67
C TRP A 120 4.30 0.57 -6.79
N ILE A 121 4.90 -0.52 -7.29
CA ILE A 121 5.11 -1.73 -6.48
C ILE A 121 6.04 -1.43 -5.29
N LEU A 122 7.13 -0.69 -5.49
CA LEU A 122 8.04 -0.33 -4.40
C LEU A 122 7.33 0.50 -3.33
N GLU A 123 6.56 1.50 -3.75
CA GLU A 123 5.81 2.34 -2.81
C GLU A 123 4.74 1.58 -2.04
N ALA A 124 4.06 0.65 -2.69
CA ALA A 124 3.09 -0.21 -2.03
C ALA A 124 3.75 -0.98 -0.87
N VAL A 125 4.92 -1.56 -1.14
CA VAL A 125 5.67 -2.35 -0.15
C VAL A 125 6.23 -1.47 0.97
N ASP A 126 6.73 -0.27 0.65
CA ASP A 126 7.17 0.70 1.65
C ASP A 126 6.02 1.12 2.57
N HIS A 127 4.82 1.39 2.02
CA HIS A 127 3.63 1.71 2.79
C HIS A 127 3.12 0.53 3.62
N ALA A 128 3.15 -0.70 3.10
CA ALA A 128 2.82 -1.90 3.87
C ALA A 128 3.76 -2.07 5.06
N CYS A 129 5.06 -1.82 4.85
CA CYS A 129 6.04 -1.87 5.93
C CYS A 129 5.80 -0.76 6.96
N LEU A 130 5.61 0.50 6.52
CA LEU A 130 5.25 1.63 7.38
C LEU A 130 4.02 1.34 8.25
N THR A 131 3.07 0.56 7.74
CA THR A 131 1.86 0.16 8.49
C THR A 131 2.20 -0.67 9.74
N VAL A 132 3.27 -1.47 9.72
CA VAL A 132 3.69 -2.35 10.83
C VAL A 132 4.06 -1.55 12.08
N TRP A 133 4.84 -0.47 11.94
CA TRP A 133 5.23 0.37 13.08
C TRP A 133 4.48 1.69 13.17
N SER A 134 3.51 1.93 12.28
CA SER A 134 2.59 3.05 12.41
C SER A 134 1.85 3.01 13.75
N GLY A 135 1.68 4.18 14.37
CA GLY A 135 1.03 4.33 15.67
C GLY A 135 1.85 3.79 16.86
N SER A 136 3.12 3.42 16.65
CA SER A 136 4.02 3.03 17.73
C SER A 136 4.89 4.19 18.23
N ASP A 137 5.59 3.96 19.33
CA ASP A 137 6.65 4.83 19.85
C ASP A 137 7.98 4.69 19.08
N LEU A 138 8.07 3.73 18.14
CA LEU A 138 9.22 3.61 17.27
C LEU A 138 9.18 4.72 16.23
N SER A 139 10.15 5.63 16.34
CA SER A 139 10.40 6.65 15.34
C SER A 139 11.82 6.51 14.84
N ILE A 140 11.97 6.55 13.52
CA ILE A 140 13.23 6.95 12.88
C ILE A 140 13.08 8.42 12.45
N TYR A 141 13.80 8.84 11.42
CA TYR A 141 13.64 10.16 10.79
C TYR A 141 12.21 10.42 10.24
N ILE A 142 11.38 9.38 10.13
CA ILE A 142 10.02 9.45 9.59
C ILE A 142 9.04 8.97 10.67
N THR A 143 8.01 9.78 10.93
CA THR A 143 6.80 9.37 11.66
C THR A 143 5.75 8.92 10.66
N PRO A 144 5.35 7.63 10.62
CA PRO A 144 4.31 7.17 9.73
C PRO A 144 2.97 7.86 10.01
N ALA A 145 2.16 8.04 8.97
CA ALA A 145 0.74 8.33 9.14
C ALA A 145 0.04 7.17 9.89
N PRO A 146 -1.19 7.34 10.43
CA PRO A 146 -1.91 6.26 11.11
C PRO A 146 -2.02 4.96 10.30
N PRO A 147 -2.16 3.78 10.94
CA PRO A 147 -2.05 2.49 10.24
C PRO A 147 -2.99 2.37 9.05
N ARG A 148 -4.24 2.81 9.21
CA ARG A 148 -5.25 2.85 8.16
C ARG A 148 -4.84 3.66 6.94
N THR A 149 -4.15 4.77 7.17
CA THR A 149 -3.69 5.67 6.11
C THR A 149 -2.52 5.06 5.37
N CYS A 150 -1.56 4.45 6.07
CA CYS A 150 -0.47 3.71 5.43
C CYS A 150 -1.00 2.53 4.60
N ALA A 151 -1.90 1.71 5.16
CA ALA A 151 -2.48 0.58 4.45
C ALA A 151 -3.31 1.00 3.24
N ALA A 152 -4.13 2.06 3.37
CA ALA A 152 -4.90 2.60 2.26
C ALA A 152 -4.01 3.12 1.14
N ARG A 153 -2.88 3.77 1.47
CA ARG A 153 -1.89 4.20 0.47
C ARG A 153 -1.22 3.01 -0.21
N ALA A 154 -0.89 1.95 0.52
CA ALA A 154 -0.39 0.72 -0.08
C ALA A 154 -1.38 0.16 -1.12
N ALA A 155 -2.66 0.07 -0.78
CA ALA A 155 -3.71 -0.35 -1.71
C ALA A 155 -3.82 0.59 -2.94
N GLY A 156 -3.71 1.91 -2.73
CA GLY A 156 -3.65 2.90 -3.81
C GLY A 156 -2.47 2.69 -4.76
N CYS A 157 -1.27 2.46 -4.24
CA CYS A 157 -0.08 2.13 -5.04
C CYS A 157 -0.27 0.83 -5.82
N VAL A 158 -0.82 -0.23 -5.20
CA VAL A 158 -1.11 -1.50 -5.90
C VAL A 158 -2.08 -1.30 -7.06
N PHE A 159 -3.14 -0.53 -6.86
CA PHE A 159 -4.08 -0.18 -7.93
C PHE A 159 -3.36 0.50 -9.10
N ARG A 160 -2.50 1.48 -8.81
CA ARG A 160 -1.70 2.17 -9.84
C ARG A 160 -0.74 1.22 -10.55
N ALA A 161 -0.08 0.32 -9.83
CA ALA A 161 0.81 -0.67 -10.41
C ALA A 161 0.07 -1.59 -11.41
N LEU A 162 -1.14 -2.05 -11.06
CA LEU A 162 -1.98 -2.88 -11.94
C LEU A 162 -2.38 -2.12 -13.21
N VAL A 163 -2.87 -0.89 -13.07
CA VAL A 163 -3.29 -0.04 -14.21
C VAL A 163 -2.11 0.28 -15.12
N ALA A 164 -0.98 0.69 -14.55
CA ALA A 164 0.25 0.98 -15.31
C ALA A 164 0.79 -0.27 -16.02
N SER A 165 0.51 -1.47 -15.50
CA SER A 165 0.87 -2.75 -16.14
C SER A 165 -0.10 -3.16 -17.26
N GLY A 166 -1.13 -2.36 -17.55
CA GLY A 166 -2.13 -2.63 -18.58
C GLY A 166 -3.37 -3.37 -18.10
N THR A 167 -3.55 -3.58 -16.78
CA THR A 167 -4.81 -4.14 -16.25
C THR A 167 -5.93 -3.13 -16.43
N PRO A 168 -7.11 -3.51 -16.96
CA PRO A 168 -8.25 -2.61 -17.04
C PRO A 168 -8.59 -2.02 -15.66
N GLU A 169 -8.88 -0.72 -15.62
CA GLU A 169 -9.06 0.01 -14.35
C GLU A 169 -10.17 -0.60 -13.45
N ALA A 170 -11.23 -1.11 -14.06
CA ALA A 170 -12.32 -1.77 -13.34
C ALA A 170 -11.86 -3.08 -12.67
N ASP A 171 -11.06 -3.88 -13.38
CA ASP A 171 -10.53 -5.14 -12.87
C ASP A 171 -9.50 -4.89 -11.76
N ALA A 172 -8.64 -3.87 -11.94
CA ALA A 172 -7.67 -3.44 -10.94
C ALA A 172 -8.37 -2.96 -9.66
N ALA A 173 -9.42 -2.14 -9.79
CA ALA A 173 -10.22 -1.69 -8.66
C ALA A 173 -10.89 -2.87 -7.94
N ALA A 174 -11.54 -3.77 -8.67
CA ALA A 174 -12.21 -4.93 -8.11
C ALA A 174 -11.24 -5.85 -7.35
N ALA A 175 -10.05 -6.11 -7.90
CA ALA A 175 -9.03 -6.95 -7.27
C ALA A 175 -8.55 -6.34 -5.94
N VAL A 176 -8.24 -5.05 -5.91
CA VAL A 176 -7.78 -4.37 -4.69
C VAL A 176 -8.90 -4.24 -3.66
N VAL A 177 -10.12 -3.92 -4.08
CA VAL A 177 -11.30 -3.89 -3.19
C VAL A 177 -11.54 -5.24 -2.55
N ALA A 178 -11.45 -6.34 -3.32
CA ALA A 178 -11.58 -7.68 -2.77
C ALA A 178 -10.48 -7.98 -1.74
N ALA A 179 -9.22 -7.73 -2.09
CA ALA A 179 -8.08 -7.97 -1.19
C ALA A 179 -8.19 -7.19 0.14
N VAL A 180 -8.67 -5.95 0.11
CA VAL A 180 -8.90 -5.18 1.35
C VAL A 180 -10.13 -5.70 2.10
N ALA A 181 -11.27 -5.86 1.42
CA ALA A 181 -12.53 -6.23 2.07
C ALA A 181 -12.51 -7.62 2.71
N ASP A 182 -11.77 -8.57 2.12
CA ASP A 182 -11.63 -9.93 2.66
C ASP A 182 -10.88 -9.93 4.00
N GLU A 183 -9.97 -8.98 4.22
CA GLU A 183 -9.23 -8.84 5.48
C GLU A 183 -9.99 -8.05 6.55
N THR A 184 -10.92 -7.16 6.13
CA THR A 184 -11.67 -6.28 7.03
C THR A 184 -13.06 -6.77 7.41
N SER A 185 -13.52 -7.88 6.83
CA SER A 185 -14.86 -8.46 7.08
C SER A 185 -14.87 -9.63 8.07
N ASN A 186 -13.72 -9.97 8.68
CA ASN A 186 -13.56 -11.05 9.66
C ASN A 186 -13.70 -10.56 11.11
#